data_AF-Q4CQA9-F1
#
_entry.id   AF-Q4CQA9-F1
#
_cell.length_a   1.000
_cell.length_b   1.000
_cell.length_c   1.000
_cell.angle_alpha   90.00
_cell.angle_beta   90.00
_cell.angle_gamma   90.00
#
_symmetry.space_group_name_H-M   'P 1'
#
loop_
_entity.id
_entity.type
_entity.pdbx_description
1 polymer ?
#
loop_
_entity_poly.entity_id
_entity_poly.type
_entity_poly.pdbx_seq_one_letter_code
_entity_poly.pdbx_strand_id
1 'polypeptide(L)'
;MEVNICCPSFFFFFFFFFWPSRMCTHESLASVFSYIFFPFFFFFCRQNSAAMLMVIGPDDASLFECAKSVDGESTHLSRQLMLYASLDLLDDVLWKTGDFLLPAIDRPLEGKYYVSAYVGFAPIKLLLMQEQEPNKNTRQFMNEVYGLCVRYLLNPFSFPNTPVRSTLGEKVRRLYERYS
;
A
#
# COMPACT_ATOMS: atom_id res chain seq x y z
N MET A 1 -3.88 11.87 26.13
CA MET A 1 -2.51 12.29 25.77
C MET A 1 -2.52 12.60 24.29
N GLU A 2 -2.15 13.86 23.97
CA GLU A 2 -1.65 14.40 22.68
C GLU A 2 -2.37 13.96 21.39
N VAL A 3 -3.33 14.74 20.88
CA VAL A 3 -3.16 15.87 19.93
C VAL A 3 -2.25 15.52 18.74
N ASN A 4 -2.85 15.32 17.56
CA ASN A 4 -2.25 15.81 16.32
C ASN A 4 -3.33 16.17 15.30
N ILE A 5 -3.55 17.48 15.22
CA ILE A 5 -4.36 18.20 14.25
C ILE A 5 -3.51 18.34 12.98
N CYS A 6 -3.96 17.77 11.86
CA CYS A 6 -3.45 18.13 10.54
C CYS A 6 -4.62 18.31 9.57
N CYS A 7 -5.30 19.44 9.73
CA CYS A 7 -6.10 20.03 8.66
C CYS A 7 -5.17 20.86 7.76
N PRO A 8 -5.19 20.67 6.43
CA PRO A 8 -4.81 21.73 5.51
C PRO A 8 -6.08 22.51 5.15
N SER A 9 -6.67 23.23 6.11
CA SER A 9 -7.79 24.16 5.86
C SER A 9 -7.36 25.53 5.33
N PHE A 10 -6.06 25.75 5.11
CA PHE A 10 -5.53 27.10 4.88
C PHE A 10 -5.16 27.44 3.43
N PHE A 11 -5.20 26.49 2.48
CA PHE A 11 -4.80 26.77 1.09
C PHE A 11 -5.95 27.20 0.18
N PHE A 12 -7.21 27.11 0.64
CA PHE A 12 -8.38 27.49 -0.15
C PHE A 12 -8.72 28.99 -0.06
N PHE A 13 -8.06 29.75 0.84
CA PHE A 13 -8.42 31.14 1.14
C PHE A 13 -7.73 32.18 0.24
N PHE A 14 -6.76 31.81 -0.58
CA PHE A 14 -6.00 32.77 -1.39
C PHE A 14 -6.40 32.84 -2.87
N PHE A 15 -7.22 31.91 -3.38
CA PHE A 15 -7.64 31.92 -4.78
C PHE A 15 -9.00 32.57 -5.04
N PHE A 16 -9.76 32.91 -3.99
CA PHE A 16 -11.11 33.45 -4.12
C PHE A 16 -11.20 34.99 -4.07
N PHE A 17 -10.08 35.70 -3.87
CA PHE A 17 -10.10 37.16 -3.63
C PHE A 17 -9.74 38.03 -4.85
N PHE A 18 -9.58 37.44 -6.04
CA PHE A 18 -9.26 38.20 -7.26
C PHE A 18 -10.15 37.77 -8.43
N TRP A 19 -11.47 37.84 -8.24
CA TRP A 19 -12.44 37.79 -9.35
C TRP A 19 -12.88 39.22 -9.67
N PRO A 20 -12.33 39.87 -10.71
CA PRO A 20 -12.77 41.18 -11.11
C PRO A 20 -14.12 41.04 -11.82
N SER A 21 -15.16 41.52 -11.15
CA SER A 21 -16.49 41.78 -11.72
C SER A 21 -16.38 42.84 -12.81
N ARG A 22 -16.01 42.47 -14.04
CA ARG A 22 -16.35 43.23 -15.25
C ARG A 22 -16.47 42.32 -16.46
N MET A 23 -17.71 42.16 -16.89
CA MET A 23 -18.15 41.63 -18.18
C MET A 23 -17.37 42.29 -19.32
N CYS A 24 -16.75 41.48 -20.18
CA CYS A 24 -16.56 41.73 -21.62
C CYS A 24 -16.01 40.46 -22.28
N THR A 25 -16.89 39.77 -23.02
CA THR A 25 -16.58 39.14 -24.32
C THR A 25 -15.28 38.36 -24.47
N HIS A 26 -15.20 37.10 -24.02
CA HIS A 26 -14.49 36.01 -24.72
C HIS A 26 -14.73 34.64 -24.05
N GLU A 27 -15.31 33.68 -24.79
CA GLU A 27 -15.61 32.32 -24.31
C GLU A 27 -14.38 31.42 -24.06
N SER A 28 -13.15 31.87 -24.33
CA SER A 28 -11.96 30.99 -24.25
C SER A 28 -11.28 30.91 -22.88
N LEU A 29 -11.58 31.79 -21.91
CA LEU A 29 -10.81 31.83 -20.65
C LEU A 29 -11.31 30.82 -19.58
N ALA A 30 -12.57 30.39 -19.65
CA ALA A 30 -13.12 29.40 -18.72
C ALA A 30 -12.50 28.00 -18.91
N SER A 31 -12.13 27.64 -20.14
CA SER A 31 -11.47 26.36 -20.44
C SER A 31 -10.05 26.33 -19.88
N VAL A 32 -9.28 27.42 -20.04
CA VAL A 32 -7.88 27.51 -19.59
C VAL A 32 -7.76 27.41 -18.07
N PHE A 33 -8.73 27.97 -17.32
CA PHE A 33 -8.74 27.87 -15.86
C PHE A 33 -9.03 26.45 -15.37
N SER A 34 -9.85 25.67 -16.08
CA SER A 34 -10.11 24.27 -15.74
C SER A 34 -8.87 23.39 -15.99
N TYR A 35 -8.14 23.60 -17.10
CA TYR A 35 -6.97 22.78 -17.43
C TYR A 35 -5.76 22.98 -16.51
N ILE A 36 -5.62 24.14 -15.87
CA ILE A 36 -4.46 24.46 -15.03
C ILE A 36 -4.72 24.15 -13.55
N PHE A 37 -5.97 24.31 -13.07
CA PHE A 37 -6.30 24.10 -11.66
C PHE A 37 -6.60 22.64 -11.30
N PHE A 38 -7.19 21.87 -12.21
CA PHE A 38 -7.52 20.46 -11.98
C PHE A 38 -6.28 19.56 -11.75
N PRO A 39 -5.17 19.68 -12.51
CA PRO A 39 -3.98 18.86 -12.23
C PRO A 39 -3.27 19.32 -10.95
N PHE A 40 -3.38 20.59 -10.55
CA PHE A 40 -2.72 21.12 -9.34
C PHE A 40 -3.41 20.63 -8.05
N PHE A 41 -4.75 20.55 -8.05
CA PHE A 41 -5.50 19.99 -6.93
C PHE A 41 -5.33 18.47 -6.81
N PHE A 42 -5.19 17.76 -7.94
CA PHE A 42 -4.89 16.32 -7.97
C PHE A 42 -3.46 16.00 -7.49
N PHE A 43 -2.52 16.93 -7.62
CA PHE A 43 -1.13 16.76 -7.18
C PHE A 43 -0.95 16.97 -5.68
N PHE A 44 -1.76 17.81 -5.03
CA PHE A 44 -1.60 18.16 -3.61
C PHE A 44 -2.30 17.20 -2.62
N CYS A 45 -3.16 16.30 -3.11
CA CYS A 45 -3.79 15.24 -2.28
C CYS A 45 -3.01 13.90 -2.30
N ARG A 46 -1.78 13.89 -2.83
CA ARG A 46 -1.01 12.67 -3.19
C ARG A 46 0.16 12.36 -2.26
N GLN A 47 0.04 12.55 -0.94
CA GLN A 47 1.17 12.33 -0.02
C GLN A 47 0.89 11.44 1.20
N ASN A 48 -0.16 10.61 1.13
CA ASN A 48 -0.28 9.42 1.98
C ASN A 48 -0.50 8.21 1.07
N SER A 49 0.60 7.65 0.56
CA SER A 49 0.53 6.39 -0.17
C SER A 49 0.13 5.28 0.81
N ALA A 50 -1.13 4.85 0.73
CA ALA A 50 -1.63 3.74 1.53
C ALA A 50 -1.00 2.45 1.00
N ALA A 51 -0.16 1.85 1.84
CA ALA A 51 0.38 0.53 1.61
C ALA A 51 0.12 -0.35 2.84
N MET A 52 -0.04 -1.65 2.59
CA MET A 52 -0.24 -2.67 3.62
C MET A 52 0.55 -3.92 3.23
N LEU A 53 1.41 -4.37 4.14
CA LEU A 53 2.14 -5.64 4.04
C LEU A 53 1.50 -6.65 4.97
N MET A 54 1.27 -7.86 4.46
CA MET A 54 0.75 -8.99 5.21
C MET A 54 1.63 -10.23 5.00
N VAL A 55 1.98 -10.89 6.11
CA VAL A 55 2.74 -12.13 6.15
C VAL A 55 1.78 -13.24 6.53
N ILE A 56 1.64 -14.22 5.65
CA ILE A 56 0.73 -15.35 5.81
C ILE A 56 1.57 -16.61 6.00
N GLY A 57 1.23 -17.38 7.03
CA GLY A 57 1.88 -18.64 7.37
C GLY A 57 1.28 -19.83 6.63
N PRO A 58 1.62 -21.06 7.06
CA PRO A 58 0.85 -22.23 6.70
C PRO A 58 -0.57 -22.10 7.26
N ASP A 59 -1.53 -22.79 6.65
CA ASP A 59 -2.95 -22.78 7.04
C ASP A 59 -3.62 -21.40 6.91
N ASP A 60 -3.09 -20.53 6.05
CA ASP A 60 -3.59 -19.18 5.74
C ASP A 60 -3.72 -18.26 6.98
N ALA A 61 -2.95 -18.57 8.03
CA ALA A 61 -2.88 -17.77 9.24
C ALA A 61 -2.11 -16.46 9.02
N SER A 62 -2.68 -15.31 9.40
CA SER A 62 -1.96 -14.03 9.41
C SER A 62 -0.93 -14.01 10.53
N LEU A 63 0.36 -14.06 10.18
CA LEU A 63 1.44 -14.04 11.17
C LEU A 63 1.87 -12.64 11.56
N PHE A 64 1.80 -11.70 10.61
CA PHE A 64 2.19 -10.31 10.80
C PHE A 64 1.50 -9.39 9.79
N GLU A 65 1.09 -8.22 10.25
CA GLU A 65 0.52 -7.16 9.43
C GLU A 65 1.24 -5.83 9.72
N CYS A 66 1.44 -5.02 8.68
CA CYS A 66 1.99 -3.69 8.81
C CYS A 66 1.33 -2.76 7.80
N ALA A 67 0.61 -1.76 8.29
CA ALA A 67 -0.05 -0.73 7.47
C ALA A 67 0.62 0.64 7.67
N LYS A 68 0.64 1.48 6.62
CA LYS A 68 1.16 2.87 6.69
C LYS A 68 0.06 3.95 6.76
N SER A 69 -1.20 3.58 6.94
CA SER A 69 -2.30 4.56 6.96
C SER A 69 -2.74 4.91 8.38
N VAL A 70 -3.00 6.19 8.64
CA VAL A 70 -3.69 6.71 9.84
C VAL A 70 -5.21 6.56 9.72
N ASP A 71 -5.66 5.86 8.69
CA ASP A 71 -7.08 5.71 8.37
C ASP A 71 -7.76 4.79 9.38
N GLY A 72 -9.00 5.11 9.75
CA GLY A 72 -9.74 4.40 10.80
C GLY A 72 -9.91 2.89 10.54
N GLU A 73 -10.22 2.16 11.61
CA GLU A 73 -10.37 0.70 11.67
C GLU A 73 -11.13 0.09 10.47
N SER A 74 -12.18 0.76 9.98
CA SER A 74 -12.98 0.27 8.84
C SER A 74 -12.17 0.11 7.55
N THR A 75 -11.23 1.01 7.30
CA THR A 75 -10.36 0.96 6.12
C THR A 75 -9.21 -0.02 6.30
N HIS A 76 -8.82 -0.33 7.53
CA HIS A 76 -7.83 -1.37 7.82
C HIS A 76 -8.43 -2.75 7.51
N LEU A 77 -9.63 -3.00 8.04
CA LEU A 77 -10.36 -4.26 7.80
C LEU A 77 -10.66 -4.47 6.33
N SER A 78 -11.07 -3.43 5.59
CA SER A 78 -11.33 -3.59 4.15
C SER A 78 -10.08 -3.97 3.36
N ARG A 79 -8.92 -3.41 3.70
CA ARG A 79 -7.63 -3.78 3.08
C ARG A 79 -7.21 -5.20 3.41
N GLN A 80 -7.39 -5.61 4.66
CA GLN A 80 -7.15 -6.98 5.08
C GLN A 80 -8.03 -7.97 4.28
N LEU A 81 -9.32 -7.66 4.12
CA LEU A 81 -10.24 -8.48 3.32
C LEU A 81 -9.86 -8.54 1.84
N MET A 82 -9.43 -7.41 1.26
CA MET A 82 -8.94 -7.38 -0.13
C MET A 82 -7.69 -8.25 -0.32
N LEU A 83 -6.74 -8.19 0.62
CA LEU A 83 -5.54 -9.02 0.63
C LEU A 83 -5.88 -10.51 0.74
N TYR A 84 -6.81 -10.87 1.64
CA TYR A 84 -7.27 -12.26 1.76
C TYR A 84 -7.98 -12.75 0.50
N ALA A 85 -8.81 -11.93 -0.15
CA ALA A 85 -9.45 -12.29 -1.41
C ALA A 85 -8.42 -12.54 -2.55
N SER A 86 -7.28 -11.86 -2.51
CA SER A 86 -6.18 -12.07 -3.47
C SER A 86 -5.41 -13.38 -3.24
N LEU A 87 -5.58 -14.04 -2.09
CA LEU A 87 -4.87 -15.28 -1.75
C LEU A 87 -5.28 -16.45 -2.66
N ASP A 88 -6.57 -16.56 -2.95
CA ASP A 88 -7.10 -17.59 -3.86
C ASP A 88 -6.54 -17.38 -5.28
N LEU A 89 -6.49 -16.12 -5.74
CA LEU A 89 -5.90 -15.75 -7.03
C LEU A 89 -4.40 -16.02 -7.07
N LEU A 90 -3.68 -15.78 -5.96
CA LEU A 90 -2.25 -16.06 -5.84
C LEU A 90 -1.99 -17.54 -6.08
N ASP A 91 -2.76 -18.43 -5.46
CA ASP A 91 -2.55 -19.87 -5.60
C ASP A 91 -2.75 -20.31 -7.06
N ASP A 92 -3.81 -19.84 -7.73
CA ASP A 92 -4.03 -20.10 -9.16
C ASP A 92 -2.88 -19.63 -10.07
N VAL A 93 -2.33 -18.44 -9.81
CA VAL A 93 -1.22 -17.87 -10.59
C VAL A 93 0.09 -18.61 -10.31
N LEU A 94 0.32 -18.99 -9.05
CA LEU A 94 1.49 -19.74 -8.61
C LEU A 94 1.52 -21.11 -9.29
N TRP A 95 0.38 -21.81 -9.35
CA TRP A 95 0.26 -23.11 -10.04
C TRP A 95 0.55 -23.03 -11.55
N LYS A 96 0.28 -21.88 -12.18
CA LYS A 96 0.48 -21.68 -13.64
C LYS A 96 1.90 -21.25 -13.98
N THR A 97 2.43 -20.28 -13.23
CA THR A 97 3.69 -19.60 -13.59
C THR A 97 4.89 -20.28 -12.92
N GLY A 98 4.74 -20.74 -11.67
CA GLY A 98 5.85 -21.28 -10.87
C GLY A 98 6.90 -20.25 -10.45
N ASP A 99 6.66 -18.96 -10.69
CA ASP A 99 7.56 -17.88 -10.29
C ASP A 99 7.36 -17.52 -8.81
N PHE A 100 8.46 -17.25 -8.11
CA PHE A 100 8.45 -16.85 -6.71
C PHE A 100 7.89 -15.44 -6.48
N LEU A 101 8.14 -14.54 -7.42
CA LEU A 101 7.77 -13.14 -7.29
C LEU A 101 6.74 -12.82 -8.36
N LEU A 102 5.52 -12.51 -7.91
CA LEU A 102 4.38 -12.27 -8.76
C LEU A 102 3.98 -10.80 -8.64
N PRO A 103 4.46 -9.94 -9.56
CA PRO A 103 4.10 -8.53 -9.57
C PRO A 103 2.64 -8.37 -10.03
N ALA A 104 1.83 -7.64 -9.26
CA ALA A 104 0.43 -7.31 -9.60
C ALA A 104 -0.44 -8.53 -9.97
N ILE A 105 -0.67 -9.41 -8.99
CA ILE A 105 -1.62 -10.54 -9.10
C ILE A 105 -3.06 -10.03 -9.25
N ASP A 106 -3.41 -9.05 -8.43
CA ASP A 106 -4.76 -8.47 -8.40
C ASP A 106 -4.70 -6.93 -8.39
N ARG A 107 -5.78 -6.33 -8.89
CA ARG A 107 -5.99 -4.89 -8.98
C ARG A 107 -7.36 -4.52 -8.41
N PRO A 108 -7.53 -4.57 -7.08
CA PRO A 108 -8.81 -4.27 -6.46
C PRO A 108 -9.19 -2.78 -6.61
N LEU A 109 -10.50 -2.50 -6.50
CA LEU A 109 -11.08 -1.15 -6.54
C LEU A 109 -10.71 -0.38 -7.81
N GLU A 110 -11.18 -0.85 -8.97
CA GLU A 110 -11.01 -0.20 -10.29
C GLU A 110 -9.56 0.16 -10.63
N GLY A 111 -8.59 -0.64 -10.16
CA GLY A 111 -7.17 -0.42 -10.42
C GLY A 111 -6.50 0.64 -9.55
N LYS A 112 -7.14 1.07 -8.45
CA LYS A 112 -6.54 1.99 -7.48
C LYS A 112 -5.37 1.37 -6.73
N TYR A 113 -5.44 0.08 -6.42
CA TYR A 113 -4.40 -0.64 -5.70
C TYR A 113 -3.84 -1.78 -6.54
N TYR A 114 -2.56 -2.07 -6.34
CA TYR A 114 -1.84 -3.19 -6.90
C TYR A 114 -1.46 -4.14 -5.77
N VAL A 115 -1.87 -5.40 -5.88
CA VAL A 115 -1.48 -6.46 -4.96
C VAL A 115 -0.36 -7.27 -5.60
N SER A 116 0.82 -7.22 -5.00
CA SER A 116 1.96 -8.05 -5.40
C SER A 116 2.20 -9.11 -4.34
N ALA A 117 2.61 -10.30 -4.75
CA ALA A 117 2.99 -11.35 -3.79
C ALA A 117 4.40 -11.86 -4.02
N TYR A 118 4.92 -12.43 -2.94
CA TYR A 118 6.14 -13.18 -2.93
C TYR A 118 5.92 -14.50 -2.21
N VAL A 119 6.19 -15.59 -2.92
CA VAL A 119 6.15 -16.96 -2.42
C VAL A 119 7.54 -17.54 -2.64
N GLY A 120 8.06 -18.30 -1.70
CA GLY A 120 9.34 -18.99 -1.89
C GLY A 120 9.23 -20.46 -1.51
N PHE A 121 10.35 -21.06 -1.11
CA PHE A 121 10.39 -22.45 -0.68
C PHE A 121 9.88 -22.68 0.74
N ALA A 122 10.01 -21.70 1.63
CA ALA A 122 9.41 -21.73 2.95
C ALA A 122 7.88 -21.60 2.86
N PRO A 123 7.11 -22.23 3.76
CA PRO A 123 5.65 -22.17 3.80
C PRO A 123 5.18 -20.82 4.37
N ILE A 124 5.57 -19.73 3.71
CA ILE A 124 5.17 -18.36 4.00
C ILE A 124 4.86 -17.68 2.67
N LYS A 125 3.70 -17.02 2.61
CA LYS A 125 3.27 -16.16 1.52
C LYS A 125 3.34 -14.71 2.01
N LEU A 126 3.99 -13.83 1.24
CA LEU A 126 4.01 -12.39 1.51
C LEU A 126 3.09 -11.70 0.52
N LEU A 127 2.19 -10.85 1.02
CA LEU A 127 1.34 -10.01 0.20
C LEU A 127 1.62 -8.53 0.51
N LEU A 128 1.75 -7.72 -0.54
CA LEU A 128 1.90 -6.28 -0.44
C LEU A 128 0.85 -5.60 -1.31
N MET A 129 0.01 -4.80 -0.67
CA MET A 129 -0.89 -3.88 -1.35
C MET A 129 -0.26 -2.49 -1.38
N GLN A 130 -0.26 -1.85 -2.55
CA GLN A 130 0.25 -0.50 -2.75
C GLN A 130 -0.56 0.24 -3.82
N GLU A 131 -0.67 1.57 -3.74
CA GLU A 131 -1.35 2.39 -4.75
C GLU A 131 -0.49 2.61 -6.02
N GLN A 132 0.83 2.44 -5.91
CA GLN A 132 1.77 2.61 -7.01
C GLN A 132 1.99 1.30 -7.77
N GLU A 133 2.28 1.39 -9.06
CA GLU A 133 2.66 0.22 -9.86
C GLU A 133 3.92 -0.47 -9.30
N PRO A 134 4.02 -1.81 -9.40
CA PRO A 134 5.14 -2.56 -8.87
C PRO A 134 6.46 -2.20 -9.59
N ASN A 135 7.40 -1.66 -8.82
CA ASN A 135 8.71 -1.24 -9.30
C ASN A 135 9.79 -2.25 -8.92
N LYS A 136 11.00 -2.12 -9.49
CA LYS A 136 12.16 -2.96 -9.11
C LYS A 136 12.46 -2.88 -7.61
N ASN A 137 12.25 -1.71 -7.00
CA ASN A 137 12.43 -1.49 -5.56
C ASN A 137 11.46 -2.35 -4.73
N THR A 138 10.20 -2.50 -5.17
CA THR A 138 9.20 -3.36 -4.52
C THR A 138 9.66 -4.80 -4.47
N ARG A 139 10.23 -5.27 -5.59
CA ARG A 139 10.76 -6.64 -5.72
C ARG A 139 11.93 -6.87 -4.76
N GLN A 140 12.86 -5.91 -4.68
CA GLN A 140 13.98 -5.99 -3.75
C GLN A 140 13.50 -6.00 -2.29
N PHE A 141 12.57 -5.10 -1.94
CA PHE A 141 11.97 -5.05 -0.61
C PHE A 141 11.33 -6.38 -0.20
N MET A 142 10.52 -6.99 -1.08
CA MET A 142 9.91 -8.30 -0.82
C MET A 142 10.94 -9.41 -0.61
N ASN A 143 12.01 -9.44 -1.42
CA ASN A 143 13.11 -10.39 -1.24
C ASN A 143 13.79 -10.23 0.13
N GLU A 144 14.02 -8.98 0.57
CA GLU A 144 14.64 -8.70 1.87
C GLU A 144 13.74 -9.13 3.04
N VAL A 145 12.44 -8.81 2.98
CA VAL A 145 11.45 -9.24 3.98
C VAL A 145 11.37 -10.76 4.05
N TYR A 146 11.30 -11.42 2.90
CA TYR A 146 11.28 -12.88 2.82
C TYR A 146 12.54 -13.49 3.45
N GLY A 147 13.72 -12.95 3.15
CA GLY A 147 14.98 -13.38 3.77
C GLY A 147 14.97 -13.27 5.29
N LEU A 148 14.34 -12.23 5.86
CA LEU A 148 14.18 -12.10 7.32
C LEU A 148 13.22 -13.15 7.89
N CYS A 149 12.09 -13.39 7.23
CA CYS A 149 11.12 -14.41 7.63
C CYS A 149 11.72 -15.81 7.59
N VAL A 150 12.49 -16.15 6.55
CA VAL A 150 13.19 -17.44 6.45
C VAL A 150 14.21 -17.60 7.57
N ARG A 151 15.04 -16.58 7.85
CA ARG A 151 16.00 -16.62 8.97
C ARG A 151 15.33 -16.88 10.32
N TYR A 152 14.10 -16.37 10.49
CA TYR A 152 13.30 -16.64 11.67
C TYR A 152 12.84 -18.10 11.72
N LEU A 153 12.31 -18.63 10.61
CA LEU A 153 11.85 -20.02 10.50
C LEU A 153 12.97 -21.07 10.62
N LEU A 154 14.21 -20.70 10.29
CA LEU A 154 15.37 -21.59 10.46
C LEU A 154 15.68 -21.88 11.93
N ASN A 155 15.09 -21.14 12.87
CA ASN A 155 15.20 -21.45 14.28
C ASN A 155 14.33 -22.67 14.63
N PRO A 156 14.89 -23.77 15.18
CA PRO A 156 14.10 -24.94 15.57
C PRO A 156 13.05 -24.65 16.66
N PHE A 157 13.17 -23.51 17.36
CA PHE A 157 12.19 -23.04 18.34
C PHE A 157 11.18 -22.05 17.75
N SER A 158 11.06 -21.98 16.42
CA SER A 158 10.03 -21.21 15.73
C SER A 158 8.98 -22.16 15.17
N PHE A 159 7.71 -21.86 15.44
CA PHE A 159 6.59 -22.61 14.89
C PHE A 159 5.92 -21.74 13.83
N PRO A 160 5.65 -22.27 12.63
CA PRO A 160 5.18 -21.45 11.52
C PRO A 160 3.74 -20.94 11.71
N ASN A 161 2.96 -21.56 12.60
CA ASN A 161 1.58 -21.17 12.92
C ASN A 161 1.48 -20.23 14.15
N THR A 162 2.63 -19.79 14.69
CA THR A 162 2.65 -18.84 15.81
C THR A 162 2.83 -17.42 15.31
N PRO A 163 2.16 -16.42 15.91
CA PRO A 163 2.34 -15.03 15.51
C PRO A 163 3.82 -14.64 15.63
N VAL A 164 4.26 -13.78 14.72
CA VAL A 164 5.66 -13.35 14.64
C VAL A 164 6.11 -12.73 15.97
N ARG A 165 7.29 -13.16 16.48
CA ARG A 165 7.93 -12.50 17.63
C ARG A 165 8.14 -11.02 17.34
N SER A 166 7.94 -10.18 18.35
CA SER A 166 8.12 -8.72 18.27
C SER A 166 9.43 -8.29 17.59
N THR A 167 10.52 -9.01 17.84
CA THR A 167 11.85 -8.73 17.26
C THR A 167 11.92 -8.83 15.73
N LEU A 168 11.15 -9.73 15.11
CA LEU A 168 11.05 -9.82 13.65
C LEU A 168 10.09 -8.73 13.13
N GLY A 169 8.96 -8.53 13.81
CA GLY A 169 7.99 -7.49 13.44
C GLY A 169 8.61 -6.09 13.38
N GLU A 170 9.45 -5.74 14.36
CA GLU A 170 10.20 -4.48 14.36
C GLU A 170 11.17 -4.36 13.18
N LYS A 171 11.87 -5.43 12.82
CA LYS A 171 12.80 -5.43 11.67
C LYS A 171 12.04 -5.25 10.35
N VAL A 172 10.92 -5.94 10.19
CA VAL A 172 10.06 -5.81 9.01
C VAL A 172 9.49 -4.39 8.94
N ARG A 173 9.00 -3.83 10.06
CA ARG A 173 8.52 -2.44 10.13
C ARG A 173 9.61 -1.43 9.73
N ARG A 174 10.86 -1.61 10.18
CA ARG A 174 11.99 -0.74 9.77
C ARG A 174 12.30 -0.83 8.28
N LEU A 175 12.23 -2.01 7.67
CA LEU A 175 12.38 -2.15 6.22
C LEU A 175 11.24 -1.48 5.47
N TYR A 176 10.02 -1.62 5.99
CA TYR A 176 8.81 -1.06 5.41
C TYR A 176 8.82 0.49 5.43
N GLU A 177 9.27 1.07 6.54
CA GLU A 177 9.49 2.52 6.66
C GLU A 177 10.54 3.06 5.69
N ARG A 178 11.56 2.26 5.34
CA ARG A 178 12.56 2.65 4.34
C ARG A 178 12.02 2.59 2.91
N TYR A 179 11.13 1.65 2.63
CA TYR A 179 10.59 1.42 1.30
C TYR A 179 9.59 2.51 0.88
N SER A 180 8.78 3.00 1.82
CA SER A 180 7.66 3.90 1.54
C SER A 180 7.96 5.36 1.77
#